data_AF-A0A832MG00-F1
#
_entry.id   AF-A0A832MG00-F1
#
_cell.length_a   1.000
_cell.length_b   1.000
_cell.length_c   1.000
_cell.angle_alpha   90.00
_cell.angle_beta   90.00
_cell.angle_gamma   90.00
#
_symmetry.space_group_name_H-M   'P 1'
#
loop_
_entity.id
_entity.type
_entity.pdbx_description
1 polymer ?
#
loop_
_entity_poly.entity_id
_entity_poly.type
_entity_poly.pdbx_seq_one_letter_code
_entity_poly.pdbx_strand_id
1 'polypeptide(L)'
;MNMIKSQFALALAVFSGFCATEAPQPDSLPAKKFIELGWDIPDTAFMRTNWSEMEKNTPFDGVMFQIKVKGDDQKVRSTQNCWNAEAWKREWLKPAIEDLKACGFKRMVHNFARFNATPGSLDWADDAGWAALSEKAGFCAWAVKQGGGRGLAPDWESYGEKQFRYNPAKGKTFLETASLARKRGAQFMGAIAREFPDAVILALWLDSINIKAGQNDEPEAILAGGEYGLLPAFINGMLDAAPPSIVLVDGCENGYYMDSAEAYLDAANQMRSWSGAAARLIAPENRAKYRQQVQAGFGFYLDMFLNEEGNRYYFPPLDGSRLKRLERNLGYALAAADEYVWIYGEQSRWWGAPLNLPKTVGKGRLWEEAMPGITRAIRWIRDPIGAARAELEELRQLNRLTNLAVNPQFSEGPVDKAKLPPGYTAWQDEKNPTGTFGWDSTIGGGAAKAVRVKWGCFLQSHPVEPGQRYAVQAECLAQGSTAPNLMIRWQTPEGKWTKWHEDQTFVFKNGPGQWRTAFGVVTVPQGVGRLLILLNVNGQLTDKDVCWFDNVALYRLP
;
A
#
# COMPACT_ATOMS: atom_id res chain seq x y z
N MET A 1 25.51 -28.60 -71.49
CA MET A 1 24.11 -28.20 -71.72
C MET A 1 23.39 -28.35 -70.37
N ASN A 2 22.93 -27.22 -69.81
CA ASN A 2 22.07 -27.02 -68.63
C ASN A 2 22.61 -27.27 -67.20
N MET A 3 23.02 -26.14 -66.60
CA MET A 3 22.69 -25.56 -65.27
C MET A 3 22.94 -26.33 -63.95
N ILE A 4 23.97 -25.82 -63.27
CA ILE A 4 24.18 -25.60 -61.83
C ILE A 4 22.88 -25.46 -61.00
N LYS A 5 22.74 -26.26 -59.93
CA LYS A 5 22.18 -25.83 -58.63
C LYS A 5 22.87 -26.53 -57.45
N SER A 6 23.28 -25.69 -56.51
CA SER A 6 23.90 -25.95 -55.20
C SER A 6 22.90 -26.53 -54.19
N GLN A 7 23.36 -27.32 -53.21
CA GLN A 7 23.35 -26.93 -51.78
C GLN A 7 23.77 -28.06 -50.82
N PHE A 8 24.87 -27.77 -50.12
CA PHE A 8 25.20 -27.96 -48.70
C PHE A 8 24.49 -29.04 -47.86
N ALA A 9 25.35 -29.88 -47.27
CA ALA A 9 25.08 -30.88 -46.25
C ALA A 9 24.59 -30.25 -44.93
N LEU A 10 23.58 -30.89 -44.33
CA LEU A 10 23.10 -30.61 -42.98
C LEU A 10 23.48 -31.79 -42.06
N ALA A 11 24.37 -31.55 -41.10
CA ALA A 11 24.70 -32.48 -40.04
C ALA A 11 23.65 -32.39 -38.92
N LEU A 12 23.07 -33.54 -38.56
CA LEU A 12 22.18 -33.72 -37.43
C LEU A 12 23.00 -33.66 -36.12
N ALA A 13 22.77 -32.66 -35.29
CA ALA A 13 23.26 -32.63 -33.91
C ALA A 13 22.07 -32.78 -32.95
N VAL A 14 22.11 -33.85 -32.16
CA VAL A 14 21.18 -34.16 -31.07
C VAL A 14 21.47 -33.22 -29.90
N PHE A 15 20.51 -32.37 -29.52
CA PHE A 15 20.53 -31.64 -28.25
C PHE A 15 19.34 -32.10 -27.40
N SER A 16 19.61 -33.08 -26.53
CA SER A 16 18.76 -33.45 -25.40
C SER A 16 19.26 -32.72 -24.17
N GLY A 17 18.53 -31.69 -23.75
CA GLY A 17 18.86 -30.87 -22.58
C GLY A 17 17.90 -29.71 -22.38
N PHE A 18 16.59 -29.98 -22.28
CA PHE A 18 15.65 -28.99 -21.79
C PHE A 18 15.79 -28.92 -20.26
N CYS A 19 16.61 -27.98 -19.77
CA CYS A 19 16.40 -27.44 -18.44
C CYS A 19 15.01 -26.80 -18.44
N ALA A 20 14.12 -27.31 -17.59
CA ALA A 20 12.86 -26.64 -17.29
C ALA A 20 13.22 -25.28 -16.66
N THR A 21 13.22 -24.22 -17.46
CA THR A 21 13.20 -22.85 -16.96
C THR A 21 11.89 -22.70 -16.21
N GLU A 22 11.94 -22.52 -14.89
CA GLU A 22 10.81 -22.01 -14.12
C GLU A 22 10.24 -20.81 -14.87
N ALA A 23 8.96 -20.89 -15.24
CA ALA A 23 8.26 -19.75 -15.79
C ALA A 23 8.40 -18.59 -14.79
N PRO A 24 8.73 -17.37 -15.23
CA PRO A 24 8.80 -16.23 -14.33
C PRO A 24 7.48 -16.15 -13.57
N GLN A 25 7.54 -16.19 -12.23
CA GLN A 25 6.37 -15.89 -11.43
C GLN A 25 5.89 -14.50 -11.85
N PRO A 26 4.58 -14.30 -12.07
CA PRO A 26 4.09 -12.96 -12.35
C PRO A 26 4.52 -12.06 -11.20
N ASP A 27 5.21 -10.97 -11.53
CA ASP A 27 5.62 -9.96 -10.54
C ASP A 27 4.37 -9.56 -9.74
N SER A 28 4.34 -9.93 -8.46
CA SER A 28 3.26 -9.49 -7.58
C SER A 28 3.29 -7.97 -7.55
N LEU A 29 2.14 -7.33 -7.76
CA LEU A 29 2.02 -5.89 -7.57
C LEU A 29 2.63 -5.49 -6.21
N PRO A 30 3.41 -4.41 -6.14
CA PRO A 30 3.99 -3.97 -4.89
C PRO A 30 2.92 -3.82 -3.81
N ALA A 31 3.20 -4.33 -2.60
CA ALA A 31 2.28 -4.19 -1.48
C ALA A 31 2.08 -2.71 -1.13
N LYS A 32 0.88 -2.33 -0.72
CA LYS A 32 0.60 -0.97 -0.24
C LYS A 32 1.00 -0.84 1.23
N LYS A 33 1.39 0.38 1.63
CA LYS A 33 2.19 0.64 2.82
C LYS A 33 1.70 1.88 3.55
N PHE A 34 1.67 1.80 4.87
CA PHE A 34 1.44 2.94 5.74
C PHE A 34 2.73 3.44 6.36
N ILE A 35 3.02 4.72 6.17
CA ILE A 35 4.22 5.37 6.71
C ILE A 35 3.79 6.34 7.79
N GLU A 36 4.34 6.20 8.99
CA GLU A 36 4.07 7.13 10.08
C GLU A 36 4.79 8.47 9.86
N LEU A 37 4.10 9.55 10.18
CA LEU A 37 4.68 10.87 10.45
C LEU A 37 3.90 11.51 11.61
N GLY A 38 4.59 12.15 12.54
CA GLY A 38 3.89 12.85 13.62
C GLY A 38 4.77 13.84 14.36
N TRP A 39 4.19 14.56 15.33
CA TRP A 39 4.97 15.41 16.24
C TRP A 39 5.89 14.59 17.16
N ASP A 40 5.67 13.29 17.28
CA ASP A 40 6.55 12.30 17.91
C ASP A 40 7.63 11.74 16.98
N ILE A 41 7.92 12.44 15.87
CA ILE A 41 8.96 12.07 14.90
C ILE A 41 10.30 11.67 15.56
N PRO A 42 10.75 10.41 15.36
CA PRO A 42 11.96 9.93 15.98
C PRO A 42 13.22 10.42 15.25
N ASP A 43 14.33 10.44 15.97
CA ASP A 43 15.66 10.47 15.37
C ASP A 43 16.29 9.06 15.36
N THR A 44 17.43 8.91 14.67
CA THR A 44 18.09 7.60 14.53
C THR A 44 18.47 6.98 15.87
N ALA A 45 18.91 7.79 16.83
CA ALA A 45 19.28 7.32 18.17
C ALA A 45 18.06 6.75 18.91
N PHE A 46 16.91 7.43 18.82
CA PHE A 46 15.65 6.91 19.34
C PHE A 46 15.24 5.61 18.67
N MET A 47 15.36 5.51 17.34
CA MET A 47 15.03 4.28 16.60
C MET A 47 15.90 3.12 17.06
N ARG A 48 17.23 3.31 17.23
CA ARG A 48 18.14 2.29 17.74
C ARG A 48 17.66 1.69 19.06
N THR A 49 17.18 2.52 19.98
CA THR A 49 16.77 2.05 21.31
C THR A 49 15.34 1.52 21.37
N ASN A 50 14.47 1.92 20.45
CA ASN A 50 13.02 1.66 20.54
C ASN A 50 12.42 0.88 19.36
N TRP A 51 13.20 0.48 18.35
CA TRP A 51 12.68 -0.18 17.14
C TRP A 51 11.76 -1.37 17.44
N SER A 52 12.08 -2.18 18.44
CA SER A 52 11.29 -3.37 18.79
C SER A 52 9.93 -2.99 19.36
N GLU A 53 9.84 -1.90 20.12
CA GLU A 53 8.57 -1.41 20.66
C GLU A 53 7.74 -0.77 19.54
N MET A 54 8.36 0.08 18.72
CA MET A 54 7.72 0.71 17.57
C MET A 54 7.08 -0.34 16.65
N GLU A 55 7.83 -1.39 16.30
CA GLU A 55 7.31 -2.44 15.41
C GLU A 55 6.24 -3.32 16.06
N LYS A 56 6.33 -3.56 17.37
CA LYS A 56 5.33 -4.36 18.09
C LYS A 56 4.01 -3.62 18.25
N ASN A 57 4.07 -2.33 18.57
CA ASN A 57 2.91 -1.59 19.06
C ASN A 57 2.20 -0.76 17.98
N THR A 58 2.79 -0.61 16.80
CA THR A 58 2.21 0.24 15.74
C THR A 58 1.78 -0.53 14.50
N PRO A 59 0.89 0.04 13.66
CA PRO A 59 0.42 -0.60 12.46
C PRO A 59 1.20 -0.20 11.18
N PHE A 60 2.38 0.43 11.25
CA PHE A 60 3.03 1.06 10.08
C PHE A 60 4.14 0.24 9.41
N ASP A 61 4.25 0.26 8.09
CA ASP A 61 5.32 -0.41 7.33
C ASP A 61 6.63 0.39 7.30
N GLY A 62 6.62 1.57 7.89
CA GLY A 62 7.82 2.38 8.13
C GLY A 62 7.48 3.71 8.78
N VAL A 63 8.51 4.53 8.95
CA VAL A 63 8.43 5.84 9.61
C VAL A 63 9.23 6.89 8.85
N MET A 64 8.71 8.11 8.84
CA MET A 64 9.49 9.30 8.52
C MET A 64 10.27 9.75 9.76
N PHE A 65 11.60 9.79 9.67
CA PHE A 65 12.47 10.14 10.79
C PHE A 65 13.37 11.33 10.47
N GLN A 66 13.95 11.96 11.48
CA GLN A 66 14.94 13.02 11.30
C GLN A 66 16.36 12.51 11.53
N ILE A 67 17.31 13.02 10.76
CA ILE A 67 18.74 12.79 11.05
C ILE A 67 19.26 14.02 11.79
N LYS A 68 19.78 13.79 13.00
CA LYS A 68 20.52 14.79 13.76
C LYS A 68 22.01 14.52 13.62
N VAL A 69 22.77 15.55 13.25
CA VAL A 69 24.23 15.47 13.12
C VAL A 69 24.90 16.48 14.04
N LYS A 70 26.06 16.14 14.57
CA LYS A 70 26.88 17.05 15.39
C LYS A 70 28.06 17.53 14.56
N GLY A 71 28.16 18.84 14.37
CA GLY A 71 29.29 19.42 13.65
C GLY A 71 30.55 19.49 14.51
N ASP A 72 31.66 19.88 13.89
CA ASP A 72 32.95 20.03 14.59
C ASP A 72 32.87 21.08 15.72
N ASP A 73 32.03 22.09 15.50
CA ASP A 73 31.66 23.14 16.47
C ASP A 73 30.75 22.67 17.62
N GLN A 74 30.51 21.35 17.70
CA GLN A 74 29.63 20.70 18.67
C GLN A 74 28.15 21.07 18.56
N LYS A 75 27.74 21.88 17.56
CA LYS A 75 26.32 22.22 17.35
C LYS A 75 25.59 21.10 16.64
N VAL A 76 24.35 20.87 17.07
CA VAL A 76 23.45 19.88 16.45
C VAL A 76 22.71 20.54 15.28
N ARG A 77 22.67 19.85 14.16
CA ARG A 77 21.90 20.19 12.97
C ARG A 77 20.90 19.06 12.70
N SER A 78 19.75 19.39 12.12
CA SER A 78 18.69 18.43 11.82
C SER A 78 18.26 18.56 10.37
N THR A 79 17.89 17.44 9.75
CA THR A 79 17.30 17.43 8.41
C THR A 79 15.91 18.09 8.35
N GLN A 80 15.29 18.40 9.49
CA GLN A 80 14.09 19.24 9.55
C GLN A 80 14.36 20.75 9.37
N ASN A 81 15.63 21.18 9.44
CA ASN A 81 16.01 22.58 9.25
C ASN A 81 17.35 22.66 8.49
N CYS A 82 17.37 22.08 7.29
CA CYS A 82 18.61 21.86 6.53
C CYS A 82 18.65 22.56 5.17
N TRP A 83 17.61 23.30 4.79
CA TRP A 83 17.49 23.96 3.48
C TRP A 83 18.20 25.31 3.42
N ASN A 84 19.53 25.25 3.50
CA ASN A 84 20.41 26.41 3.58
C ASN A 84 21.78 26.10 2.96
N ALA A 85 22.61 27.15 2.83
CA ALA A 85 23.96 27.09 2.24
C ALA A 85 25.02 26.47 3.17
N GLU A 86 24.66 26.02 4.38
CA GLU A 86 25.63 25.42 5.29
C GLU A 86 26.08 24.06 4.76
N ALA A 87 27.37 23.92 4.48
CA ALA A 87 27.97 22.66 4.07
C ALA A 87 27.99 21.67 5.25
N TRP A 88 27.62 20.42 4.97
CA TRP A 88 27.78 19.32 5.92
C TRP A 88 28.99 18.47 5.55
N LYS A 89 29.62 17.86 6.55
CA LYS A 89 30.63 16.82 6.32
C LYS A 89 29.97 15.45 6.32
N ARG A 90 30.34 14.60 5.36
CA ARG A 90 29.82 13.24 5.23
C ARG A 90 30.07 12.42 6.50
N GLU A 91 31.17 12.67 7.19
CA GLU A 91 31.57 11.99 8.42
C GLU A 91 30.61 12.24 9.58
N TRP A 92 29.93 13.38 9.60
CA TRP A 92 28.98 13.72 10.66
C TRP A 92 27.74 12.79 10.69
N LEU A 93 27.49 12.05 9.60
CA LEU A 93 26.37 11.10 9.50
C LEU A 93 26.73 9.68 9.96
N LYS A 94 28.00 9.38 10.28
CA LYS A 94 28.39 8.03 10.72
C LYS A 94 27.59 7.51 11.91
N PRO A 95 27.35 8.29 12.99
CA PRO A 95 26.54 7.82 14.12
C PRO A 95 25.12 7.44 13.71
N ALA A 96 24.50 8.23 12.82
CA ALA A 96 23.16 7.95 12.32
C ALA A 96 23.10 6.64 11.52
N ILE A 97 24.15 6.30 10.77
CA ILE A 97 24.26 5.03 10.04
C ILE A 97 24.37 3.85 11.02
N GLU A 98 25.19 3.99 12.06
CA GLU A 98 25.37 2.95 13.09
C GLU A 98 24.05 2.70 13.84
N ASP A 99 23.33 3.77 14.19
CA ASP A 99 22.01 3.69 14.81
C ASP A 99 21.00 2.95 13.92
N LEU A 100 20.92 3.30 12.64
CA LEU A 100 20.00 2.67 11.69
C LEU A 100 20.35 1.18 11.48
N LYS A 101 21.63 0.84 11.34
CA LYS A 101 22.09 -0.56 11.19
C LYS A 101 21.79 -1.44 12.42
N ALA A 102 21.71 -0.84 13.59
CA ALA A 102 21.38 -1.54 14.82
C ALA A 102 19.87 -1.85 14.96
N CYS A 103 19.02 -1.26 14.10
CA CYS A 103 17.59 -1.53 14.10
C CYS A 103 17.28 -2.90 13.48
N GLY A 104 16.47 -3.71 14.18
CA GLY A 104 16.10 -5.06 13.78
C GLY A 104 14.75 -5.21 13.07
N PHE A 105 14.24 -4.13 12.46
CA PHE A 105 12.90 -4.09 11.85
C PHE A 105 12.67 -5.23 10.84
N LYS A 106 11.51 -5.88 10.94
CA LYS A 106 11.03 -6.90 10.01
C LYS A 106 9.86 -6.42 9.16
N ARG A 107 9.08 -5.48 9.69
CA ARG A 107 7.87 -4.92 9.08
C ARG A 107 8.04 -3.43 8.80
N MET A 108 8.60 -2.67 9.73
CA MET A 108 8.89 -1.24 9.58
C MET A 108 10.16 -1.00 8.75
N VAL A 109 10.17 -1.46 7.50
CA VAL A 109 11.35 -1.44 6.61
C VAL A 109 11.31 -0.31 5.58
N HIS A 110 10.17 0.38 5.44
CA HIS A 110 10.01 1.53 4.54
C HIS A 110 10.27 2.85 5.27
N ASN A 111 11.49 3.04 5.77
CA ASN A 111 11.85 4.23 6.54
C ASN A 111 12.44 5.33 5.66
N PHE A 112 12.05 6.58 5.91
CA PHE A 112 12.42 7.74 5.10
C PHE A 112 13.01 8.85 5.97
N ALA A 113 14.17 9.38 5.59
CA ALA A 113 14.70 10.56 6.27
C ALA A 113 13.97 11.81 5.75
N ARG A 114 13.33 12.53 6.66
CA ARG A 114 12.76 13.86 6.38
C ARG A 114 13.82 14.82 5.90
N PHE A 115 13.50 15.62 4.90
CA PHE A 115 14.38 16.65 4.37
C PHE A 115 13.57 17.92 4.07
N ASN A 116 13.45 18.79 5.07
CA ASN A 116 12.52 19.91 4.99
C ASN A 116 13.16 21.10 4.27
N ALA A 117 12.36 21.79 3.46
CA ALA A 117 12.67 23.04 2.77
C ALA A 117 12.66 24.26 3.72
N THR A 118 13.15 24.06 4.95
CA THR A 118 13.25 25.06 6.01
C THR A 118 14.73 25.31 6.32
N PRO A 119 15.19 26.58 6.40
CA PRO A 119 14.39 27.81 6.43
C PRO A 119 13.92 28.35 5.05
N GLY A 120 14.39 27.78 3.93
CA GLY A 120 13.90 28.15 2.59
C GLY A 120 14.47 29.46 2.03
N SER A 121 15.62 29.92 2.53
CA SER A 121 16.18 31.24 2.23
C SER A 121 17.22 31.27 1.10
N LEU A 122 17.39 30.19 0.34
CA LEU A 122 18.41 30.11 -0.70
C LEU A 122 17.99 30.89 -1.96
N ASP A 123 18.89 31.74 -2.46
CA ASP A 123 18.65 32.36 -3.75
C ASP A 123 18.81 31.33 -4.88
N TRP A 124 17.90 31.34 -5.87
CA TRP A 124 17.95 30.42 -7.00
C TRP A 124 19.24 30.55 -7.83
N ALA A 125 19.85 31.74 -7.85
CA ALA A 125 21.11 32.01 -8.54
C ALA A 125 22.37 31.70 -7.70
N ASP A 126 22.24 31.35 -6.41
CA ASP A 126 23.38 31.05 -5.54
C ASP A 126 23.98 29.65 -5.83
N ASP A 127 24.91 29.58 -6.78
CA ASP A 127 25.54 28.32 -7.16
C ASP A 127 26.26 27.61 -6.00
N ALA A 128 26.90 28.35 -5.10
CA ALA A 128 27.63 27.77 -3.97
C ALA A 128 26.67 27.22 -2.91
N GLY A 129 25.63 27.96 -2.56
CA GLY A 129 24.62 27.51 -1.60
C GLY A 129 23.86 26.29 -2.08
N TRP A 130 23.49 26.25 -3.36
CA TRP A 130 22.83 25.08 -3.95
C TRP A 130 23.76 23.87 -4.10
N ALA A 131 25.06 24.07 -4.32
CA ALA A 131 26.04 22.99 -4.25
C ALA A 131 26.09 22.38 -2.84
N ALA A 132 26.21 23.22 -1.81
CA ALA A 132 26.21 22.76 -0.42
C ALA A 132 24.91 22.03 -0.04
N LEU A 133 23.74 22.55 -0.44
CA LEU A 133 22.45 21.89 -0.19
C LEU A 133 22.34 20.54 -0.91
N SER A 134 22.73 20.48 -2.18
CA SER A 134 22.61 19.26 -2.99
C SER A 134 23.56 18.17 -2.49
N GLU A 135 24.81 18.52 -2.14
CA GLU A 135 25.74 17.56 -1.52
C GLU A 135 25.20 17.04 -0.19
N LYS A 136 24.62 17.91 0.64
CA LYS A 136 23.96 17.53 1.89
C LYS A 136 22.82 16.54 1.66
N ALA A 137 21.98 16.75 0.64
CA ALA A 137 20.94 15.80 0.25
C ALA A 137 21.52 14.44 -0.19
N GLY A 138 22.60 14.47 -0.97
CA GLY A 138 23.36 13.26 -1.35
C GLY A 138 23.92 12.51 -0.14
N PHE A 139 24.52 13.20 0.83
CA PHE A 139 25.02 12.58 2.05
C PHE A 139 23.90 11.96 2.89
N CYS A 140 22.75 12.62 2.99
CA CYS A 140 21.58 12.04 3.67
C CYS A 140 21.09 10.79 2.94
N ALA A 141 20.98 10.81 1.61
CA ALA A 141 20.59 9.64 0.81
C ALA A 141 21.57 8.48 0.99
N TRP A 142 22.88 8.76 0.99
CA TRP A 142 23.90 7.79 1.32
C TRP A 142 23.69 7.16 2.70
N ALA A 143 23.48 7.99 3.73
CA ALA A 143 23.31 7.51 5.10
C ALA A 143 22.07 6.62 5.24
N VAL A 144 20.94 7.01 4.64
CA VAL A 144 19.72 6.19 4.62
C VAL A 144 19.97 4.85 3.94
N LYS A 145 20.62 4.84 2.78
CA LYS A 145 20.96 3.60 2.06
C LYS A 145 21.82 2.67 2.92
N GLN A 146 22.86 3.21 3.54
CA GLN A 146 23.75 2.43 4.41
C GLN A 146 23.03 1.88 5.65
N GLY A 147 22.03 2.62 6.15
CA GLY A 147 21.18 2.23 7.26
C GLY A 147 20.03 1.29 6.90
N GLY A 148 19.87 0.92 5.63
CA GLY A 148 18.78 0.04 5.17
C GLY A 148 17.41 0.72 5.05
N GLY A 149 17.35 2.06 5.04
CA GLY A 149 16.12 2.79 4.75
C GLY A 149 15.79 2.85 3.26
N ARG A 150 14.59 3.34 2.92
CA ARG A 150 14.06 3.28 1.54
C ARG A 150 14.27 4.57 0.74
N GLY A 151 14.54 5.69 1.40
CA GLY A 151 14.93 6.93 0.74
C GLY A 151 14.66 8.18 1.57
N LEU A 152 14.35 9.28 0.89
CA LEU A 152 14.13 10.58 1.53
C LEU A 152 12.65 10.97 1.45
N ALA A 153 12.21 11.78 2.42
CA ALA A 153 10.90 12.39 2.43
C ALA A 153 11.01 13.92 2.44
N PRO A 154 11.16 14.56 1.26
CA PRO A 154 11.19 16.01 1.19
C PRO A 154 9.87 16.62 1.62
N ASP A 155 9.99 17.72 2.35
CA ASP A 155 8.87 18.60 2.66
C ASP A 155 9.15 19.95 2.05
N TRP A 156 8.33 20.37 1.10
CA TRP A 156 8.51 21.64 0.42
C TRP A 156 7.97 22.81 1.25
N GLU A 157 7.33 22.55 2.39
CA GLU A 157 6.91 23.60 3.30
C GLU A 157 8.12 24.28 3.93
N SER A 158 8.18 25.60 3.72
CA SER A 158 9.15 26.46 4.39
C SER A 158 8.50 27.15 5.58
N TYR A 159 8.99 26.82 6.78
CA TYR A 159 8.76 27.57 8.01
C TYR A 159 9.78 28.70 8.10
N GLY A 160 9.61 29.70 7.23
CA GLY A 160 10.55 30.79 6.98
C GLY A 160 10.20 31.51 5.69
N GLU A 161 11.21 31.77 4.86
CA GLU A 161 11.02 32.34 3.52
C GLU A 161 10.36 31.30 2.60
N LYS A 162 9.39 31.74 1.78
CA LYS A 162 8.64 30.84 0.88
C LYS A 162 9.45 30.53 -0.38
N GLN A 163 10.42 29.61 -0.28
CA GLN A 163 11.39 29.25 -1.33
C GLN A 163 10.75 29.04 -2.72
N PHE A 164 9.61 28.35 -2.78
CA PHE A 164 8.92 27.97 -4.03
C PHE A 164 7.89 29.01 -4.51
N ARG A 165 7.68 30.08 -3.75
CA ARG A 165 6.85 31.21 -4.16
C ARG A 165 7.68 32.15 -5.02
N TYR A 166 7.19 32.48 -6.20
CA TYR A 166 7.84 33.48 -7.05
C TYR A 166 7.77 34.87 -6.39
N ASN A 167 8.91 35.56 -6.37
CA ASN A 167 9.03 36.92 -5.84
C ASN A 167 9.52 37.87 -6.94
N PRO A 168 8.64 38.71 -7.53
CA PRO A 168 9.03 39.65 -8.58
C PRO A 168 9.99 40.75 -8.09
N ALA A 169 10.07 41.01 -6.78
CA ALA A 169 10.99 42.01 -6.22
C ALA A 169 12.47 41.63 -6.37
N LYS A 170 12.77 40.37 -6.71
CA LYS A 170 14.14 39.89 -7.01
C LYS A 170 14.63 40.24 -8.43
N GLY A 171 13.83 40.95 -9.23
CA GLY A 171 14.24 41.51 -10.52
C GLY A 171 14.40 40.50 -11.66
N LYS A 172 14.01 39.23 -11.46
CA LYS A 172 13.90 38.21 -12.52
C LYS A 172 12.45 37.95 -12.81
N THR A 173 12.14 37.62 -14.07
CA THR A 173 10.81 37.14 -14.46
C THR A 173 10.51 35.76 -13.84
N PHE A 174 9.23 35.37 -13.89
CA PHE A 174 8.80 34.04 -13.47
C PHE A 174 9.54 32.94 -14.24
N LEU A 175 9.63 33.04 -15.57
CA LEU A 175 10.27 32.04 -16.43
C LEU A 175 11.78 31.92 -16.19
N GLU A 176 12.48 33.04 -15.98
CA GLU A 176 13.90 33.01 -15.62
C GLU A 176 14.12 32.33 -14.26
N THR A 177 13.25 32.63 -13.29
CA THR A 177 13.31 32.03 -11.95
C THR A 177 12.97 30.53 -12.00
N ALA A 178 11.96 30.14 -12.78
CA ALA A 178 11.57 28.76 -13.01
C ALA A 178 12.70 27.96 -13.69
N SER A 179 13.40 28.56 -14.65
CA SER A 179 14.57 27.94 -15.30
C SER A 179 15.69 27.65 -14.29
N LEU A 180 15.94 28.58 -13.35
CA LEU A 180 16.87 28.34 -12.26
C LEU A 180 16.35 27.24 -11.31
N ALA A 181 15.07 27.24 -10.96
CA ALA A 181 14.48 26.20 -10.13
C ALA A 181 14.63 24.80 -10.76
N ARG A 182 14.44 24.67 -12.08
CA ARG A 182 14.71 23.44 -12.83
C ARG A 182 16.18 23.01 -12.74
N LYS A 183 17.12 23.92 -12.94
CA LYS A 183 18.56 23.64 -12.74
C LYS A 183 18.83 23.10 -11.32
N ARG A 184 18.19 23.66 -10.31
CA ARG A 184 18.36 23.24 -8.91
C ARG A 184 17.71 21.91 -8.59
N GLY A 185 16.55 21.61 -9.17
CA GLY A 185 15.93 20.30 -9.07
C GLY A 185 16.83 19.19 -9.62
N ALA A 186 17.48 19.44 -10.77
CA ALA A 186 18.43 18.52 -11.37
C ALA A 186 19.68 18.33 -10.50
N GLN A 187 20.19 19.42 -9.92
CA GLN A 187 21.33 19.38 -9.01
C GLN A 187 21.03 18.56 -7.75
N PHE A 188 19.85 18.79 -7.15
CA PHE A 188 19.37 18.09 -5.96
C PHE A 188 19.19 16.59 -6.22
N MET A 189 18.44 16.23 -7.26
CA MET A 189 18.20 14.82 -7.61
C MET A 189 19.48 14.12 -8.05
N GLY A 190 20.32 14.77 -8.85
CA GLY A 190 21.59 14.20 -9.30
C GLY A 190 22.52 13.86 -8.12
N ALA A 191 22.55 14.68 -7.07
CA ALA A 191 23.32 14.38 -5.87
C ALA A 191 22.77 13.17 -5.09
N ILE A 192 21.44 13.04 -4.99
CA ILE A 192 20.79 11.86 -4.38
C ILE A 192 21.07 10.60 -5.22
N ALA A 193 20.82 10.65 -6.52
CA ALA A 193 20.95 9.51 -7.43
C ALA A 193 22.37 8.93 -7.47
N ARG A 194 23.41 9.76 -7.31
CA ARG A 194 24.80 9.28 -7.20
C ARG A 194 25.02 8.35 -6.01
N GLU A 195 24.33 8.60 -4.90
CA GLU A 195 24.53 7.87 -3.65
C GLU A 195 23.48 6.76 -3.46
N PHE A 196 22.25 6.98 -3.94
CA PHE A 196 21.12 6.09 -3.81
C PHE A 196 20.27 6.05 -5.12
N PRO A 197 20.73 5.31 -6.15
CA PRO A 197 20.15 5.34 -7.50
C PRO A 197 18.78 4.66 -7.61
N ASP A 198 18.35 3.92 -6.60
CA ASP A 198 17.06 3.23 -6.49
C ASP A 198 16.23 3.74 -5.29
N ALA A 199 16.54 4.95 -4.81
CA ALA A 199 15.80 5.59 -3.74
C ALA A 199 14.33 5.83 -4.10
N VAL A 200 13.47 5.71 -3.10
CA VAL A 200 12.10 6.25 -3.15
C VAL A 200 12.10 7.64 -2.52
N ILE A 201 11.61 8.63 -3.25
CA ILE A 201 11.45 10.00 -2.78
C ILE A 201 9.99 10.22 -2.45
N LEU A 202 9.63 10.04 -1.18
CA LEU A 202 8.27 10.20 -0.69
C LEU A 202 8.05 11.65 -0.24
N ALA A 203 7.73 12.53 -1.19
CA ALA A 203 7.45 13.92 -0.85
C ALA A 203 6.04 14.07 -0.27
N LEU A 204 5.84 14.99 0.68
CA LEU A 204 4.50 15.24 1.23
C LEU A 204 3.49 15.68 0.15
N TRP A 205 3.98 16.36 -0.87
CA TRP A 205 3.29 16.61 -2.13
C TRP A 205 4.31 16.83 -3.25
N LEU A 206 3.89 16.65 -4.50
CA LEU A 206 4.58 17.15 -5.69
C LEU A 206 3.62 18.08 -6.44
N ASP A 207 3.31 17.79 -7.70
CA ASP A 207 2.43 18.62 -8.53
C ASP A 207 0.95 18.55 -8.12
N SER A 208 0.56 17.62 -7.25
CA SER A 208 -0.79 17.57 -6.68
C SER A 208 -1.19 18.86 -5.95
N ILE A 209 -0.22 19.62 -5.42
CA ILE A 209 -0.48 20.93 -4.81
C ILE A 209 -0.87 21.99 -5.85
N ASN A 210 -0.47 21.81 -7.12
CA ASN A 210 -0.65 22.76 -8.22
C ASN A 210 -1.66 22.27 -9.28
N ILE A 211 -2.52 21.29 -8.97
CA ILE A 211 -3.53 20.74 -9.92
C ILE A 211 -4.35 21.85 -10.60
N LYS A 212 -4.72 22.91 -9.89
CA LYS A 212 -5.48 24.04 -10.47
C LYS A 212 -4.75 24.72 -11.63
N ALA A 213 -3.42 24.85 -11.56
CA ALA A 213 -2.63 25.38 -12.67
C ALA A 213 -2.66 24.43 -13.86
N GLY A 214 -2.51 23.12 -13.61
CA GLY A 214 -2.55 22.10 -14.66
C GLY A 214 -3.92 21.94 -15.33
N GLN A 215 -5.00 22.36 -14.68
CA GLN A 215 -6.35 22.39 -15.27
C GLN A 215 -6.56 23.58 -16.22
N ASN A 216 -5.75 24.63 -16.11
CA ASN A 216 -5.86 25.84 -16.91
C ASN A 216 -5.13 25.70 -18.25
N ASP A 217 -5.59 26.43 -19.28
CA ASP A 217 -4.94 26.48 -20.60
C ASP A 217 -3.64 27.29 -20.61
N GLU A 218 -3.47 28.16 -19.60
CA GLU A 218 -2.26 28.94 -19.33
C GLU A 218 -1.72 28.64 -17.93
N PRO A 219 -1.14 27.44 -17.68
CA PRO A 219 -0.66 27.05 -16.35
C PRO A 219 0.32 28.05 -15.73
N GLU A 220 1.21 28.63 -16.53
CA GLU A 220 2.25 29.56 -16.07
C GLU A 220 1.66 30.82 -15.42
N ALA A 221 0.54 31.34 -15.93
CA ALA A 221 -0.13 32.51 -15.36
C ALA A 221 -0.65 32.23 -13.94
N ILE A 222 -1.16 31.01 -13.71
CA ILE A 222 -1.61 30.56 -12.39
C ILE A 222 -0.42 30.31 -11.47
N LEU A 223 0.63 29.65 -11.97
CA LEU A 223 1.83 29.36 -11.19
C LEU A 223 2.55 30.63 -10.74
N ALA A 224 2.62 31.67 -11.56
CA ALA A 224 3.29 32.92 -11.20
C ALA A 224 2.71 33.60 -9.95
N GLY A 225 1.41 33.38 -9.66
CA GLY A 225 0.75 33.87 -8.45
C GLY A 225 0.69 32.89 -7.27
N GLY A 226 1.07 31.62 -7.48
CA GLY A 226 0.90 30.53 -6.52
C GLY A 226 2.00 30.44 -5.45
N GLU A 227 1.66 29.90 -4.28
CA GLU A 227 2.62 29.69 -3.17
C GLU A 227 3.72 28.68 -3.50
N TYR A 228 3.39 27.70 -4.36
CA TYR A 228 4.32 26.66 -4.84
C TYR A 228 4.54 26.76 -6.35
N GLY A 229 4.45 27.97 -6.91
CA GLY A 229 4.51 28.21 -8.35
C GLY A 229 5.79 27.76 -9.05
N LEU A 230 6.93 27.76 -8.33
CA LEU A 230 8.23 27.32 -8.85
C LEU A 230 8.49 25.82 -8.66
N LEU A 231 7.66 25.12 -7.89
CA LEU A 231 7.84 23.70 -7.59
C LEU A 231 7.75 22.80 -8.84
N PRO A 232 6.83 23.01 -9.81
CA PRO A 232 6.79 22.20 -11.03
C PRO A 232 8.08 22.28 -11.85
N ALA A 233 8.71 23.46 -11.89
CA ALA A 233 9.99 23.61 -12.58
C ALA A 233 11.10 22.83 -11.85
N PHE A 234 11.13 22.88 -10.52
CA PHE A 234 12.04 22.06 -9.71
C PHE A 234 11.81 20.56 -9.91
N ILE A 235 10.55 20.10 -9.97
CA ILE A 235 10.19 18.70 -10.24
C ILE A 235 10.65 18.27 -11.64
N ASN A 236 10.49 19.12 -12.66
CA ASN A 236 11.06 18.87 -13.98
C ASN A 236 12.59 18.70 -13.92
N GLY A 237 13.26 19.50 -13.10
CA GLY A 237 14.68 19.34 -12.84
C GLY A 237 15.02 18.00 -12.20
N MET A 238 14.25 17.59 -11.19
CA MET A 238 14.41 16.28 -10.58
C MET A 238 14.26 15.16 -11.61
N LEU A 239 13.26 15.24 -12.48
CA LEU A 239 13.04 14.28 -13.57
C LEU A 239 14.17 14.30 -14.59
N ASP A 240 14.77 15.45 -14.92
CA ASP A 240 15.92 15.53 -15.83
C ASP A 240 17.07 14.62 -15.35
N ALA A 241 17.34 14.62 -14.03
CA ALA A 241 18.46 13.91 -13.41
C ALA A 241 18.11 12.53 -12.82
N ALA A 242 16.82 12.18 -12.69
CA ALA A 242 16.40 10.91 -12.11
C ALA A 242 16.77 9.72 -13.05
N PRO A 243 17.49 8.70 -12.55
CA PRO A 243 17.71 7.46 -13.28
C PRO A 243 16.42 6.61 -13.29
N PRO A 244 16.29 5.63 -14.22
CA PRO A 244 15.11 4.78 -14.37
C PRO A 244 14.58 4.14 -13.07
N SER A 245 15.47 3.81 -12.13
CA SER A 245 15.18 3.11 -10.88
C SER A 245 14.70 3.99 -9.72
N ILE A 246 14.81 5.31 -9.79
CA ILE A 246 14.23 6.19 -8.76
C ILE A 246 12.72 6.21 -8.92
N VAL A 247 12.02 6.14 -7.78
CA VAL A 247 10.58 6.37 -7.69
C VAL A 247 10.34 7.68 -6.95
N LEU A 248 9.51 8.53 -7.53
CA LEU A 248 8.98 9.72 -6.89
C LEU A 248 7.56 9.41 -6.44
N VAL A 249 7.20 9.77 -5.21
CA VAL A 249 5.82 9.64 -4.74
C VAL A 249 5.29 11.03 -4.50
N ASP A 250 4.23 11.38 -5.23
CA ASP A 250 3.43 12.55 -4.91
C ASP A 250 2.53 12.19 -3.73
N GLY A 251 2.92 12.60 -2.52
CA GLY A 251 2.21 12.27 -1.30
C GLY A 251 0.87 12.97 -1.13
N CYS A 252 0.46 13.87 -2.02
CA CYS A 252 -0.84 14.56 -2.01
C CYS A 252 -1.40 14.85 -0.60
N GLU A 253 -0.82 15.83 0.11
CA GLU A 253 -1.29 16.25 1.44
C GLU A 253 -2.77 16.65 1.46
N ASN A 254 -3.28 17.21 0.36
CA ASN A 254 -4.70 17.53 0.21
C ASN A 254 -5.64 16.31 0.38
N GLY A 255 -5.10 15.09 0.38
CA GLY A 255 -5.80 13.87 0.79
C GLY A 255 -6.51 14.00 2.15
N TYR A 256 -6.00 14.84 3.06
CA TYR A 256 -6.63 15.15 4.34
C TYR A 256 -8.11 15.52 4.23
N TYR A 257 -8.50 16.23 3.17
CA TYR A 257 -9.84 16.78 3.02
C TYR A 257 -10.79 15.88 2.22
N MET A 258 -10.34 14.70 1.78
CA MET A 258 -11.13 13.81 0.93
C MET A 258 -11.97 12.83 1.77
N ASP A 259 -13.28 12.77 1.52
CA ASP A 259 -14.23 11.94 2.27
C ASP A 259 -14.92 10.83 1.43
N SER A 260 -14.52 10.62 0.18
CA SER A 260 -15.12 9.60 -0.69
C SER A 260 -14.09 8.89 -1.57
N ALA A 261 -14.45 7.69 -2.05
CA ALA A 261 -13.61 6.91 -2.97
C ALA A 261 -13.36 7.67 -4.27
N GLU A 262 -14.38 8.36 -4.78
CA GLU A 262 -14.31 9.15 -6.01
C GLU A 262 -13.33 10.31 -5.89
N ALA A 263 -13.28 10.99 -4.74
CA ALA A 263 -12.35 12.10 -4.53
C ALA A 263 -10.88 11.61 -4.56
N TYR A 264 -10.59 10.50 -3.88
CA TYR A 264 -9.25 9.89 -3.92
C TYR A 264 -8.90 9.35 -5.32
N LEU A 265 -9.85 8.71 -6.01
CA LEU A 265 -9.64 8.20 -7.37
C LEU A 265 -9.44 9.32 -8.39
N ASP A 266 -10.19 10.43 -8.29
CA ASP A 266 -10.00 11.60 -9.14
C ASP A 266 -8.63 12.23 -8.88
N ALA A 267 -8.24 12.46 -7.63
CA ALA A 267 -6.91 12.98 -7.30
C ALA A 267 -5.80 12.07 -7.88
N ALA A 268 -5.93 10.75 -7.70
CA ALA A 268 -4.99 9.80 -8.27
C ALA A 268 -5.00 9.82 -9.81
N ASN A 269 -6.13 10.10 -10.46
CA ASN A 269 -6.24 10.27 -11.90
C ASN A 269 -5.58 11.58 -12.38
N GLN A 270 -5.76 12.69 -11.65
CA GLN A 270 -5.12 13.98 -11.94
C GLN A 270 -3.59 13.89 -11.86
N MET A 271 -3.07 13.06 -10.95
CA MET A 271 -1.62 12.79 -10.84
C MET A 271 -1.12 11.84 -11.93
N ARG A 272 -1.85 10.75 -12.23
CA ARG A 272 -1.32 9.64 -13.04
C ARG A 272 -1.65 9.71 -14.53
N SER A 273 -2.78 10.30 -14.91
CA SER A 273 -3.23 10.25 -16.30
C SER A 273 -2.35 11.09 -17.21
N TRP A 274 -2.17 10.64 -18.45
CA TRP A 274 -1.55 11.44 -19.52
C TRP A 274 -2.30 12.75 -19.80
N SER A 275 -3.60 12.76 -19.53
CA SER A 275 -4.46 13.94 -19.62
C SER A 275 -4.73 14.58 -18.25
N GLY A 276 -4.08 14.09 -17.19
CA GLY A 276 -4.23 14.62 -15.84
C GLY A 276 -3.58 15.99 -15.70
N ALA A 277 -4.08 16.80 -14.77
CA ALA A 277 -3.56 18.13 -14.54
C ALA A 277 -2.06 18.15 -14.21
N ALA A 278 -1.55 17.19 -13.43
CA ALA A 278 -0.14 17.15 -13.08
C ALA A 278 0.75 16.93 -14.31
N ALA A 279 0.35 16.06 -15.25
CA ALA A 279 1.09 15.82 -16.48
C ALA A 279 1.22 17.08 -17.38
N ARG A 280 0.26 18.03 -17.29
CA ARG A 280 0.32 19.33 -17.99
C ARG A 280 1.36 20.28 -17.39
N LEU A 281 1.80 20.05 -16.16
CA LEU A 281 2.87 20.80 -15.48
C LEU A 281 4.27 20.22 -15.75
N ILE A 282 4.33 19.04 -16.36
CA ILE A 282 5.58 18.37 -16.75
C ILE A 282 5.96 18.76 -18.19
N ALA A 283 7.23 19.12 -18.36
CA ALA A 283 7.85 19.43 -19.64
C ALA A 283 7.71 18.23 -20.59
N PRO A 284 7.43 18.45 -21.89
CA PRO A 284 7.14 17.36 -22.83
C PRO A 284 8.16 16.21 -22.82
N GLU A 285 9.46 16.54 -22.73
CA GLU A 285 10.57 15.59 -22.68
C GLU A 285 10.57 14.68 -21.43
N ASN A 286 9.94 15.11 -20.33
CA ASN A 286 9.90 14.38 -19.07
C ASN A 286 8.60 13.58 -18.86
N ARG A 287 7.55 13.77 -19.68
CA ARG A 287 6.22 13.16 -19.41
C ARG A 287 6.24 11.64 -19.39
N ALA A 288 7.00 11.01 -20.29
CA ALA A 288 7.14 9.56 -20.29
C ALA A 288 7.84 9.04 -19.03
N LYS A 289 8.89 9.74 -18.60
CA LYS A 289 9.62 9.43 -17.36
C LYS A 289 8.72 9.63 -16.14
N TYR A 290 8.02 10.77 -16.06
CA TYR A 290 7.04 11.06 -15.02
C TYR A 290 6.02 9.94 -14.89
N ARG A 291 5.45 9.47 -16.01
CA ARG A 291 4.44 8.40 -15.97
C ARG A 291 4.97 7.07 -15.43
N GLN A 292 6.25 6.78 -15.64
CA GLN A 292 6.89 5.54 -15.22
C GLN A 292 7.41 5.59 -13.78
N GLN A 293 7.76 6.78 -13.30
CA GLN A 293 8.49 6.96 -12.03
C GLN A 293 7.70 7.65 -10.94
N VAL A 294 6.61 8.36 -11.27
CA VAL A 294 5.77 9.05 -10.30
C VAL A 294 4.59 8.18 -9.90
N GLN A 295 4.51 7.91 -8.60
CA GLN A 295 3.41 7.23 -7.95
C GLN A 295 2.44 8.22 -7.31
N ALA A 296 1.16 7.88 -7.33
CA ALA A 296 0.13 8.51 -6.51
C ALA A 296 0.26 7.98 -5.07
N GLY A 297 0.55 8.87 -4.13
CA GLY A 297 0.42 8.65 -2.69
C GLY A 297 -0.58 9.63 -2.07
N PHE A 298 -0.86 9.46 -0.78
CA PHE A 298 -1.78 10.34 -0.05
C PHE A 298 -1.32 10.61 1.39
N GLY A 299 -1.53 11.84 1.84
CA GLY A 299 -1.47 12.22 3.23
C GLY A 299 -2.80 11.93 3.91
N PHE A 300 -2.74 11.43 5.14
CA PHE A 300 -3.92 11.12 5.93
C PHE A 300 -3.80 11.68 7.36
N TYR A 301 -4.60 12.68 7.70
CA TYR A 301 -4.49 13.40 8.98
C TYR A 301 -5.41 12.80 10.06
N LEU A 302 -4.82 12.11 11.04
CA LEU A 302 -5.55 11.36 12.07
C LEU A 302 -6.37 12.25 13.01
N ASP A 303 -5.87 13.44 13.31
CA ASP A 303 -6.50 14.36 14.25
C ASP A 303 -7.91 14.75 13.81
N MET A 304 -8.21 14.75 12.50
CA MET A 304 -9.56 15.04 11.99
C MET A 304 -10.63 14.08 12.53
N PHE A 305 -10.25 12.85 12.85
CA PHE A 305 -11.15 11.82 13.38
C PHE A 305 -11.24 11.86 14.90
N LEU A 306 -10.38 12.64 15.57
CA LEU A 306 -10.33 12.83 17.02
C LEU A 306 -10.95 14.16 17.46
N ASN A 307 -10.82 15.20 16.64
CA ASN A 307 -11.30 16.54 16.95
C ASN A 307 -12.81 16.58 17.21
N GLU A 308 -13.24 17.61 17.93
CA GLU A 308 -14.64 17.86 18.26
C GLU A 308 -15.33 18.66 17.13
N GLU A 309 -16.66 18.56 17.09
CA GLU A 309 -17.47 19.33 16.15
C GLU A 309 -17.22 20.84 16.32
N GLY A 310 -17.11 21.55 15.20
CA GLY A 310 -16.74 22.97 15.17
C GLY A 310 -15.25 23.24 14.98
N ASN A 311 -14.37 22.24 15.13
CA ASN A 311 -12.97 22.37 14.71
C ASN A 311 -12.88 22.42 13.17
N ARG A 312 -12.01 23.27 12.62
CA ARG A 312 -11.75 23.35 11.17
C ARG A 312 -11.33 22.01 10.56
N TYR A 313 -10.60 21.20 11.33
CA TYR A 313 -10.12 19.88 10.95
C TYR A 313 -10.95 18.82 11.66
N TYR A 314 -12.19 18.63 11.22
CA TYR A 314 -13.13 17.67 11.83
C TYR A 314 -13.83 16.84 10.76
N PHE A 315 -13.79 15.51 10.93
CA PHE A 315 -14.69 14.60 10.26
C PHE A 315 -15.70 14.02 11.26
N PRO A 316 -17.01 14.09 10.96
CA PRO A 316 -18.02 13.57 11.86
C PRO A 316 -17.94 12.04 11.94
N PRO A 317 -18.28 11.42 13.08
CA PRO A 317 -18.40 9.96 13.18
C PRO A 317 -19.30 9.38 12.08
N LEU A 318 -19.01 8.15 11.64
CA LEU A 318 -19.87 7.39 10.73
C LEU A 318 -20.68 6.39 11.55
N ASP A 319 -22.00 6.45 11.46
CA ASP A 319 -22.92 5.65 12.29
C ASP A 319 -22.58 5.73 13.78
N GLY A 320 -22.26 6.93 14.27
CA GLY A 320 -21.85 7.17 15.65
C GLY A 320 -20.43 6.72 16.01
N SER A 321 -19.64 6.18 15.09
CA SER A 321 -18.27 5.69 15.35
C SER A 321 -17.20 6.47 14.57
N ARG A 322 -16.21 6.99 15.32
CA ARG A 322 -15.00 7.61 14.76
C ARG A 322 -14.12 6.58 14.04
N LEU A 323 -14.00 5.38 14.61
CA LEU A 323 -13.25 4.28 13.99
C LEU A 323 -13.85 3.87 12.65
N LYS A 324 -15.19 3.76 12.53
CA LYS A 324 -15.82 3.44 11.25
C LYS A 324 -15.52 4.49 10.18
N ARG A 325 -15.53 5.77 10.55
CA ARG A 325 -15.16 6.86 9.63
C ARG A 325 -13.69 6.75 9.21
N LEU A 326 -12.79 6.52 10.17
CA LEU A 326 -11.36 6.33 9.91
C LEU A 326 -11.12 5.13 8.98
N GLU A 327 -11.71 3.97 9.28
CA GLU A 327 -11.56 2.75 8.48
C GLU A 327 -11.98 2.96 7.03
N ARG A 328 -13.14 3.60 6.81
CA ARG A 328 -13.65 3.89 5.48
C ARG A 328 -12.70 4.82 4.72
N ASN A 329 -12.36 5.96 5.31
CA ASN A 329 -11.60 6.99 4.59
C ASN A 329 -10.15 6.55 4.34
N LEU A 330 -9.50 5.91 5.33
CA LEU A 330 -8.15 5.38 5.16
C LEU A 330 -8.13 4.21 4.16
N GLY A 331 -9.19 3.40 4.13
CA GLY A 331 -9.39 2.38 3.11
C GLY A 331 -9.48 2.97 1.69
N TYR A 332 -10.18 4.09 1.50
CA TYR A 332 -10.23 4.79 0.21
C TYR A 332 -8.88 5.37 -0.21
N ALA A 333 -8.16 6.01 0.73
CA ALA A 333 -6.82 6.52 0.47
C ALA A 333 -5.88 5.39 0.04
N LEU A 334 -5.86 4.29 0.79
CA LEU A 334 -5.04 3.13 0.47
C LEU A 334 -5.45 2.51 -0.88
N ALA A 335 -6.75 2.40 -1.17
CA ALA A 335 -7.23 1.84 -2.43
C ALA A 335 -6.79 2.65 -3.65
N ALA A 336 -6.74 3.99 -3.55
CA ALA A 336 -6.35 4.87 -4.65
C ALA A 336 -4.83 5.03 -4.82
N ALA A 337 -4.05 4.89 -3.74
CA ALA A 337 -2.59 4.97 -3.77
C ALA A 337 -1.95 3.85 -4.62
N ASP A 338 -0.78 4.09 -5.21
CA ASP A 338 0.00 3.03 -5.85
C ASP A 338 0.70 2.17 -4.80
N GLU A 339 1.44 2.79 -3.88
CA GLU A 339 2.14 2.08 -2.80
C GLU A 339 2.07 2.73 -1.43
N TYR A 340 2.06 4.07 -1.32
CA TYR A 340 2.31 4.75 -0.05
C TYR A 340 1.17 5.67 0.36
N VAL A 341 0.72 5.52 1.61
CA VAL A 341 -0.06 6.52 2.33
C VAL A 341 0.72 6.89 3.58
N TRP A 342 0.99 8.17 3.77
CA TRP A 342 1.63 8.65 4.99
C TRP A 342 0.58 9.21 5.94
N ILE A 343 0.66 8.78 7.20
CA ILE A 343 -0.37 9.00 8.21
C ILE A 343 0.19 9.98 9.22
N TYR A 344 -0.45 11.15 9.31
CA TYR A 344 0.00 12.29 10.11
C TYR A 344 -0.78 12.43 11.42
N GLY A 345 -0.05 12.65 12.52
CA GLY A 345 -0.64 12.94 13.83
C GLY A 345 0.06 14.07 14.58
N GLU A 346 -0.70 15.00 15.17
CA GLU A 346 -0.14 16.14 15.92
C GLU A 346 -0.42 16.08 17.42
N GLN A 347 -1.64 15.75 17.80
CA GLN A 347 -2.11 15.90 19.18
C GLN A 347 -1.88 14.65 20.04
N SER A 348 -1.55 13.52 19.42
CA SER A 348 -1.30 12.23 20.05
C SER A 348 -0.06 11.57 19.43
N ARG A 349 0.45 10.52 20.07
CA ARG A 349 1.72 9.86 19.70
C ARG A 349 1.57 8.35 19.61
N TRP A 350 2.47 7.68 18.90
CA TRP A 350 2.54 6.23 18.81
C TRP A 350 3.57 5.62 19.77
N TRP A 351 4.58 6.39 20.17
CA TRP A 351 5.69 5.95 21.02
C TRP A 351 6.23 7.09 21.89
N GLY A 352 7.28 6.80 22.66
CA GLY A 352 8.04 7.82 23.40
C GLY A 352 7.35 8.31 24.67
N ALA A 353 7.70 9.52 25.11
CA ALA A 353 7.11 10.17 26.27
C ALA A 353 5.91 11.05 25.88
N PRO A 354 4.95 11.31 26.79
CA PRO A 354 3.84 12.24 26.54
C PRO A 354 4.29 13.61 26.04
N LEU A 355 3.58 14.13 25.03
CA LEU A 355 3.76 15.50 24.56
C LEU A 355 2.98 16.48 25.45
N ASN A 356 3.55 17.64 25.78
CA ASN A 356 2.87 18.64 26.60
C ASN A 356 1.89 19.49 25.77
N LEU A 357 0.70 18.96 25.50
CA LEU A 357 -0.30 19.57 24.62
C LEU A 357 -1.67 19.75 25.30
N PRO A 358 -1.78 20.41 26.46
CA PRO A 358 -3.00 20.42 27.29
C PRO A 358 -4.21 21.08 26.63
N LYS A 359 -3.99 21.89 25.58
CA LYS A 359 -5.03 22.60 24.82
C LYS A 359 -5.58 21.80 23.63
N THR A 360 -5.07 20.60 23.41
CA THR A 360 -5.45 19.72 22.30
C THR A 360 -6.38 18.62 22.80
N VAL A 361 -7.17 18.02 21.92
CA VAL A 361 -8.06 16.89 22.28
C VAL A 361 -7.22 15.66 22.64
N GLY A 362 -6.14 15.43 21.88
CA GLY A 362 -5.22 14.30 22.12
C GLY A 362 -4.44 14.40 23.43
N LYS A 363 -4.09 15.62 23.87
CA LYS A 363 -3.31 15.90 25.10
C LYS A 363 -1.94 15.21 25.14
N GLY A 364 -1.37 14.88 23.98
CA GLY A 364 -0.09 14.18 23.86
C GLY A 364 -0.10 12.73 24.35
N ARG A 365 -1.29 12.14 24.49
CA ARG A 365 -1.51 10.75 24.88
C ARG A 365 -1.13 9.78 23.76
N LEU A 366 -1.03 8.50 24.08
CA LEU A 366 -0.93 7.47 23.04
C LEU A 366 -2.19 7.49 22.17
N TRP A 367 -2.06 7.23 20.86
CA TRP A 367 -3.19 7.12 19.96
C TRP A 367 -4.23 6.10 20.44
N GLU A 368 -3.80 4.97 21.00
CA GLU A 368 -4.69 3.96 21.57
C GLU A 368 -5.44 4.44 22.82
N GLU A 369 -4.90 5.40 23.58
CA GLU A 369 -5.57 6.01 24.73
C GLU A 369 -6.55 7.12 24.29
N ALA A 370 -6.20 7.85 23.23
CA ALA A 370 -7.03 8.92 22.69
C ALA A 370 -8.20 8.40 21.85
N MET A 371 -7.99 7.29 21.14
CA MET A 371 -8.98 6.63 20.29
C MET A 371 -8.80 5.09 20.39
N PRO A 372 -9.35 4.46 21.44
CA PRO A 372 -9.23 3.01 21.65
C PRO A 372 -9.70 2.20 20.43
N GLY A 373 -8.89 1.24 19.98
CA GLY A 373 -9.14 0.42 18.79
C GLY A 373 -8.51 0.95 17.50
N ILE A 374 -7.88 2.13 17.51
CA ILE A 374 -7.27 2.72 16.30
C ILE A 374 -6.16 1.85 15.71
N THR A 375 -5.31 1.26 16.55
CA THR A 375 -4.24 0.37 16.06
C THR A 375 -4.82 -0.83 15.32
N ARG A 376 -5.87 -1.42 15.88
CA ARG A 376 -6.60 -2.54 15.27
C ARG A 376 -7.24 -2.13 13.94
N ALA A 377 -7.93 -0.99 13.91
CA ALA A 377 -8.55 -0.46 12.69
C ALA A 377 -7.55 -0.29 11.54
N ILE A 378 -6.39 0.34 11.81
CA ILE A 378 -5.37 0.54 10.77
C ILE A 378 -4.75 -0.81 10.32
N ARG A 379 -4.51 -1.77 11.23
CA ARG A 379 -4.02 -3.12 10.87
C ARG A 379 -4.96 -3.83 9.89
N TRP A 380 -6.27 -3.74 10.12
CA TRP A 380 -7.28 -4.35 9.26
C TRP A 380 -7.27 -3.79 7.83
N ILE A 381 -6.97 -2.50 7.68
CA ILE A 381 -6.91 -1.87 6.36
C ILE A 381 -5.61 -2.23 5.65
N ARG A 382 -4.49 -2.23 6.39
CA ARG A 382 -3.16 -2.54 5.86
C ARG A 382 -3.05 -3.97 5.36
N ASP A 383 -3.45 -4.92 6.20
CA ASP A 383 -3.32 -6.35 5.94
C ASP A 383 -4.50 -7.10 6.56
N PRO A 384 -5.66 -7.13 5.87
CA PRO A 384 -6.86 -7.77 6.40
C PRO A 384 -6.67 -9.27 6.62
N ILE A 385 -5.83 -9.93 5.82
CA ILE A 385 -5.56 -11.37 5.95
C ILE A 385 -4.71 -11.65 7.19
N GLY A 386 -3.61 -10.92 7.37
CA GLY A 386 -2.78 -11.04 8.57
C GLY A 386 -3.52 -10.66 9.84
N ALA A 387 -4.31 -9.58 9.81
CA ALA A 387 -5.17 -9.17 10.92
C ALA A 387 -6.18 -10.28 11.28
N ALA A 388 -6.89 -10.84 10.30
CA ALA A 388 -7.82 -11.94 10.55
C ALA A 388 -7.14 -13.15 11.18
N ARG A 389 -5.97 -13.56 10.67
CA ARG A 389 -5.24 -14.71 11.23
C ARG A 389 -4.84 -14.49 12.69
N ALA A 390 -4.36 -13.29 13.03
CA ALA A 390 -4.02 -12.95 14.40
C ALA A 390 -5.25 -12.99 15.33
N GLU A 391 -6.39 -12.46 14.87
CA GLU A 391 -7.65 -12.44 15.63
C GLU A 391 -8.21 -13.86 15.83
N LEU A 392 -8.14 -14.72 14.80
CA LEU A 392 -8.55 -16.12 14.93
C LEU A 392 -7.67 -16.88 15.92
N GLU A 393 -6.37 -16.61 15.96
CA GLU A 393 -5.45 -17.20 16.92
C GLU A 393 -5.73 -16.72 18.35
N GLU A 394 -6.00 -15.43 18.54
CA GLU A 394 -6.42 -14.90 19.84
C GLU A 394 -7.74 -15.53 20.32
N LEU A 395 -8.75 -15.59 19.44
CA LEU A 395 -10.02 -16.25 19.74
C LEU A 395 -9.83 -17.74 20.08
N ARG A 396 -8.89 -18.43 19.43
CA ARG A 396 -8.54 -19.82 19.72
C ARG A 396 -7.92 -19.95 21.11
N GLN A 397 -6.95 -19.10 21.44
CA GLN A 397 -6.29 -19.09 22.75
C GLN A 397 -7.26 -18.77 23.88
N LEU A 398 -8.26 -17.93 23.63
CA LEU A 398 -9.33 -17.59 24.57
C LEU A 398 -10.46 -18.64 24.61
N ASN A 399 -10.39 -19.70 23.80
CA ASN A 399 -11.45 -20.71 23.63
C ASN A 399 -12.81 -20.10 23.25
N ARG A 400 -12.79 -19.07 22.40
CA ARG A 400 -13.96 -18.33 21.88
C ARG A 400 -14.15 -18.49 20.38
N LEU A 401 -13.28 -19.25 19.71
CA LEU A 401 -13.36 -19.48 18.28
C LEU A 401 -14.43 -20.53 17.95
N THR A 402 -15.51 -20.10 17.32
CA THR A 402 -16.61 -20.99 16.89
C THR A 402 -16.66 -21.07 15.37
N ASN A 403 -16.49 -22.27 14.81
CA ASN A 403 -16.74 -22.50 13.38
C ASN A 403 -18.25 -22.57 13.14
N LEU A 404 -18.76 -21.68 12.28
CA LEU A 404 -20.18 -21.61 11.93
C LEU A 404 -20.54 -22.53 10.76
N ALA A 405 -19.54 -23.07 10.04
CA ALA A 405 -19.78 -24.02 8.96
C ALA A 405 -20.41 -25.32 9.50
N VAL A 406 -21.39 -25.87 8.78
CA VAL A 406 -22.06 -27.13 9.13
C VAL A 406 -21.27 -28.29 8.53
N ASN A 407 -21.07 -29.36 9.31
CA ASN A 407 -20.24 -30.52 8.94
C ASN A 407 -18.88 -30.12 8.32
N PRO A 408 -18.06 -29.31 9.02
CA PRO A 408 -16.91 -28.64 8.42
C PRO A 408 -15.77 -29.58 8.01
N GLN A 409 -15.63 -30.74 8.66
CA GLN A 409 -14.66 -31.79 8.32
C GLN A 409 -15.25 -32.90 7.44
N PHE A 410 -16.49 -32.76 6.99
CA PHE A 410 -17.24 -33.81 6.29
C PHE A 410 -17.20 -35.20 6.96
N SER A 411 -17.02 -35.25 8.28
CA SER A 411 -16.97 -36.50 9.05
C SER A 411 -18.33 -37.19 9.12
N GLU A 412 -19.41 -36.43 8.94
CA GLU A 412 -20.75 -36.96 8.82
C GLU A 412 -21.05 -37.25 7.34
N GLY A 413 -21.25 -38.53 7.01
CA GLY A 413 -21.67 -38.95 5.67
C GLY A 413 -23.16 -38.70 5.39
N PRO A 414 -23.61 -38.88 4.14
CA PRO A 414 -25.02 -38.74 3.77
C PRO A 414 -25.92 -39.72 4.54
N VAL A 415 -27.10 -39.25 4.96
CA VAL A 415 -28.16 -40.08 5.58
C VAL A 415 -29.06 -40.67 4.48
N ASP A 416 -29.58 -41.89 4.68
CA ASP A 416 -30.31 -42.73 3.71
C ASP A 416 -31.01 -42.00 2.54
N LYS A 417 -30.72 -42.45 1.31
CA LYS A 417 -31.12 -41.89 0.00
C LYS A 417 -30.45 -40.58 -0.42
N ALA A 418 -29.84 -39.81 0.48
CA ALA A 418 -29.07 -38.62 0.10
C ALA A 418 -27.70 -39.02 -0.50
N LYS A 419 -27.23 -38.27 -1.51
CA LYS A 419 -25.88 -38.44 -2.08
C LYS A 419 -24.86 -37.44 -1.52
N LEU A 420 -25.33 -36.32 -0.97
CA LEU A 420 -24.50 -35.21 -0.53
C LEU A 420 -24.26 -35.24 0.98
N PRO A 421 -23.10 -34.74 1.46
CA PRO A 421 -22.88 -34.56 2.89
C PRO A 421 -23.96 -33.68 3.54
N PRO A 422 -24.37 -33.96 4.80
CA PRO A 422 -25.32 -33.15 5.54
C PRO A 422 -24.93 -31.66 5.58
N GLY A 423 -25.91 -30.77 5.41
CA GLY A 423 -25.70 -29.32 5.43
C GLY A 423 -25.18 -28.71 4.13
N TYR A 424 -24.99 -29.51 3.08
CA TYR A 424 -24.56 -29.02 1.76
C TYR A 424 -25.59 -29.33 0.68
N THR A 425 -25.75 -28.38 -0.24
CA THR A 425 -26.40 -28.61 -1.54
C THR A 425 -25.34 -28.60 -2.64
N ALA A 426 -25.72 -28.96 -3.86
CA ALA A 426 -24.85 -28.89 -5.01
C ALA A 426 -25.56 -28.23 -6.19
N TRP A 427 -24.79 -27.50 -7.00
CA TRP A 427 -25.23 -26.93 -8.26
C TRP A 427 -24.24 -27.33 -9.35
N GLN A 428 -24.73 -27.58 -10.57
CA GLN A 428 -23.92 -27.81 -11.75
C GLN A 428 -24.64 -27.20 -12.96
N ASP A 429 -23.85 -26.76 -13.93
CA ASP A 429 -24.34 -26.27 -15.21
C ASP A 429 -25.25 -27.29 -15.91
N GLU A 430 -26.49 -26.88 -16.15
CA GLU A 430 -27.53 -27.73 -16.74
C GLU A 430 -27.23 -28.08 -18.20
N LYS A 431 -26.38 -27.30 -18.88
CA LYS A 431 -25.96 -27.58 -20.26
C LYS A 431 -24.88 -28.68 -20.34
N ASN A 432 -24.22 -29.00 -19.23
CA ASN A 432 -23.19 -30.04 -19.16
C ASN A 432 -23.34 -30.89 -17.88
N PRO A 433 -24.48 -31.59 -17.66
CA PRO A 433 -24.79 -32.23 -16.39
C PRO A 433 -24.13 -33.62 -16.27
N THR A 434 -22.88 -33.74 -16.71
CA THR A 434 -22.17 -35.03 -16.79
C THR A 434 -21.50 -35.43 -15.48
N GLY A 435 -21.35 -34.51 -14.53
CA GLY A 435 -20.64 -34.72 -13.28
C GLY A 435 -21.51 -35.20 -12.14
N THR A 436 -20.87 -35.77 -11.12
CA THR A 436 -21.51 -36.27 -9.90
C THR A 436 -20.88 -35.63 -8.68
N PHE A 437 -21.72 -35.23 -7.75
CA PHE A 437 -21.33 -34.83 -6.40
C PHE A 437 -21.68 -35.94 -5.41
N GLY A 438 -20.80 -36.14 -4.44
CA GLY A 438 -20.98 -37.16 -3.42
C GLY A 438 -20.10 -36.93 -2.21
N TRP A 439 -19.92 -38.00 -1.45
CA TRP A 439 -19.05 -38.07 -0.28
C TRP A 439 -18.12 -39.28 -0.40
N ASP A 440 -16.89 -39.15 0.08
CA ASP A 440 -15.87 -40.18 0.03
C ASP A 440 -15.35 -40.47 1.44
N SER A 441 -15.72 -41.64 1.98
CA SER A 441 -15.28 -42.08 3.31
C SER A 441 -13.82 -42.55 3.35
N THR A 442 -13.20 -42.77 2.19
CA THR A 442 -11.84 -43.33 2.11
C THR A 442 -10.74 -42.26 2.17
N ILE A 443 -11.14 -40.98 2.10
CA ILE A 443 -10.24 -39.84 2.15
C ILE A 443 -10.40 -39.14 3.51
N GLY A 444 -9.34 -39.15 4.32
CA GLY A 444 -9.36 -38.54 5.65
C GLY A 444 -10.40 -39.17 6.57
N GLY A 445 -11.20 -38.34 7.26
CA GLY A 445 -12.38 -38.77 8.03
C GLY A 445 -13.68 -38.80 7.23
N GLY A 446 -13.62 -38.54 5.91
CA GLY A 446 -14.74 -38.22 5.05
C GLY A 446 -14.49 -36.91 4.30
N ALA A 447 -14.77 -36.85 2.99
CA ALA A 447 -14.58 -35.63 2.20
C ALA A 447 -15.71 -35.45 1.16
N ALA A 448 -16.06 -34.19 0.87
CA ALA A 448 -16.98 -33.88 -0.23
C ALA A 448 -16.29 -34.12 -1.58
N LYS A 449 -16.89 -34.91 -2.46
CA LYS A 449 -16.27 -35.36 -3.72
C LYS A 449 -17.04 -34.89 -4.94
N ALA A 450 -16.33 -34.29 -5.89
CA ALA A 450 -16.83 -33.96 -7.22
C ALA A 450 -16.04 -34.70 -8.29
N VAL A 451 -16.73 -35.38 -9.22
CA VAL A 451 -16.14 -36.11 -10.34
C VAL A 451 -16.81 -35.67 -11.63
N ARG A 452 -16.01 -35.38 -12.67
CA ARG A 452 -16.50 -35.01 -14.01
C ARG A 452 -17.46 -33.81 -14.04
N VAL A 453 -17.37 -32.95 -13.02
CA VAL A 453 -18.11 -31.68 -12.91
C VAL A 453 -17.40 -30.61 -13.73
N LYS A 454 -17.91 -30.36 -14.94
CA LYS A 454 -17.33 -29.37 -15.85
C LYS A 454 -17.42 -27.96 -15.28
N TRP A 455 -18.55 -27.63 -14.65
CA TRP A 455 -18.78 -26.37 -13.95
C TRP A 455 -19.86 -26.58 -12.89
N GLY A 456 -19.50 -26.43 -11.61
CA GLY A 456 -20.44 -26.61 -10.51
C GLY A 456 -19.80 -26.38 -9.15
N CYS A 457 -20.56 -26.57 -8.08
CA CYS A 457 -20.09 -26.38 -6.72
C CYS A 457 -20.91 -27.11 -5.68
N PHE A 458 -20.29 -27.35 -4.51
CA PHE A 458 -21.03 -27.53 -3.26
C PHE A 458 -21.34 -26.16 -2.65
N LEU A 459 -22.51 -26.01 -2.04
CA LEU A 459 -22.96 -24.76 -1.45
C LEU A 459 -23.43 -24.96 -0.01
N GLN A 460 -23.10 -23.99 0.84
CA GLN A 460 -23.63 -23.86 2.19
C GLN A 460 -24.00 -22.40 2.46
N SER A 461 -25.18 -22.17 3.05
CA SER A 461 -25.73 -20.83 3.25
C SER A 461 -25.89 -20.50 4.74
N HIS A 462 -25.46 -19.31 5.12
CA HIS A 462 -25.39 -18.84 6.51
C HIS A 462 -26.11 -17.50 6.69
N PRO A 463 -26.94 -17.32 7.74
CA PRO A 463 -27.52 -16.01 8.06
C PRO A 463 -26.42 -15.06 8.55
N VAL A 464 -26.46 -13.82 8.08
CA VAL A 464 -25.47 -12.78 8.41
C VAL A 464 -26.12 -11.40 8.43
N GLU A 465 -25.45 -10.41 9.03
CA GLU A 465 -25.91 -9.02 9.05
C GLU A 465 -24.92 -8.09 8.33
N PRO A 466 -25.40 -7.01 7.67
CA PRO A 466 -24.54 -6.02 7.05
C PRO A 466 -23.46 -5.46 7.97
N GLY A 467 -22.25 -5.29 7.44
CA GLY A 467 -21.10 -4.76 8.17
C GLY A 467 -20.36 -5.77 9.05
N GLN A 468 -20.92 -6.96 9.27
CA GLN A 468 -20.18 -8.04 9.94
C GLN A 468 -19.03 -8.54 9.06
N ARG A 469 -17.94 -8.97 9.69
CA ARG A 469 -16.76 -9.52 9.00
C ARG A 469 -16.62 -11.00 9.29
N TYR A 470 -16.21 -11.76 8.28
CA TYR A 470 -16.03 -13.20 8.38
C TYR A 470 -14.71 -13.64 7.75
N ALA A 471 -14.00 -14.54 8.43
CA ALA A 471 -12.93 -15.31 7.83
C ALA A 471 -13.52 -16.60 7.26
N VAL A 472 -13.12 -16.93 6.03
CA VAL A 472 -13.54 -18.13 5.31
C VAL A 472 -12.34 -18.96 4.94
N GLN A 473 -12.45 -20.28 5.09
CA GLN A 473 -11.41 -21.23 4.74
C GLN A 473 -12.01 -22.49 4.15
N ALA A 474 -11.26 -23.14 3.27
CA ALA A 474 -11.50 -24.52 2.88
C ALA A 474 -10.16 -25.15 2.44
N GLU A 475 -10.13 -26.46 2.42
CA GLU A 475 -9.05 -27.24 1.81
C GLU A 475 -9.57 -28.02 0.62
N CYS A 476 -8.72 -28.24 -0.39
CA CYS A 476 -9.03 -29.11 -1.51
C CYS A 476 -7.85 -30.01 -1.89
N LEU A 477 -8.20 -31.19 -2.38
CA LEU A 477 -7.33 -32.11 -3.09
C LEU A 477 -7.89 -32.28 -4.49
N ALA A 478 -7.13 -31.93 -5.52
CA ALA A 478 -7.62 -31.99 -6.89
C ALA A 478 -6.69 -32.82 -7.78
N GLN A 479 -7.28 -33.57 -8.69
CA GLN A 479 -6.60 -34.43 -9.66
C GLN A 479 -7.05 -34.09 -11.09
N GLY A 480 -6.19 -34.42 -12.05
CA GLY A 480 -6.44 -34.17 -13.47
C GLY A 480 -6.51 -32.67 -13.81
N SER A 481 -7.43 -32.30 -14.70
CA SER A 481 -7.63 -30.93 -15.18
C SER A 481 -8.53 -30.07 -14.28
N THR A 482 -8.71 -30.46 -13.02
CA THR A 482 -9.60 -29.80 -12.07
C THR A 482 -9.06 -28.44 -11.63
N ALA A 483 -9.86 -27.38 -11.80
CA ALA A 483 -9.58 -26.01 -11.35
C ALA A 483 -10.56 -25.57 -10.24
N PRO A 484 -10.25 -25.83 -8.95
CA PRO A 484 -11.12 -25.46 -7.84
C PRO A 484 -10.87 -24.04 -7.34
N ASN A 485 -11.91 -23.41 -6.79
CA ASN A 485 -11.79 -22.16 -6.03
C ASN A 485 -12.84 -22.10 -4.91
N LEU A 486 -12.55 -21.31 -3.87
CA LEU A 486 -13.49 -20.98 -2.82
C LEU A 486 -14.13 -19.64 -3.16
N MET A 487 -15.44 -19.57 -3.28
CA MET A 487 -16.14 -18.33 -3.61
C MET A 487 -17.18 -17.99 -2.55
N ILE A 488 -17.27 -16.72 -2.20
CA ILE A 488 -18.30 -16.19 -1.32
C ILE A 488 -19.26 -15.33 -2.14
N ARG A 489 -20.56 -15.63 -1.96
CA ARG A 489 -21.66 -14.99 -2.68
C ARG A 489 -22.75 -14.53 -1.73
N TRP A 490 -23.63 -13.67 -2.22
CA TRP A 490 -24.58 -12.96 -1.39
C TRP A 490 -26.04 -13.20 -1.78
N GLN A 491 -26.89 -13.33 -0.77
CA GLN A 491 -28.35 -13.33 -0.93
C GLN A 491 -29.01 -12.33 0.02
N THR A 492 -30.18 -11.83 -0.38
CA THR A 492 -31.08 -11.06 0.51
C THR A 492 -31.57 -11.93 1.67
N PRO A 493 -32.17 -11.36 2.73
CA PRO A 493 -32.78 -12.14 3.80
C PRO A 493 -33.80 -13.19 3.31
N GLU A 494 -34.49 -12.89 2.21
CA GLU A 494 -35.48 -13.76 1.56
C GLU A 494 -34.85 -14.81 0.63
N GLY A 495 -33.51 -14.87 0.52
CA GLY A 495 -32.80 -15.86 -0.28
C GLY A 495 -32.63 -15.52 -1.77
N LYS A 496 -32.86 -14.27 -2.19
CA LYS A 496 -32.65 -13.84 -3.58
C LYS A 496 -31.18 -13.49 -3.82
N TRP A 497 -30.58 -13.99 -4.90
CA TRP A 497 -29.22 -13.65 -5.28
C TRP A 497 -29.05 -12.15 -5.54
N THR A 498 -28.01 -11.55 -4.97
CA THR A 498 -27.74 -10.11 -5.07
C THR A 498 -26.24 -9.85 -5.07
N LYS A 499 -25.83 -8.59 -5.26
CA LYS A 499 -24.44 -8.13 -5.13
C LYS A 499 -23.40 -8.94 -5.92
N TRP A 500 -23.75 -9.37 -7.13
CA TRP A 500 -22.88 -10.14 -8.03
C TRP A 500 -21.49 -9.53 -8.27
N HIS A 501 -21.39 -8.19 -8.28
CA HIS A 501 -20.13 -7.47 -8.46
C HIS A 501 -19.26 -7.42 -7.19
N GLU A 502 -19.79 -7.84 -6.04
CA GLU A 502 -19.11 -7.91 -4.75
C GLU A 502 -18.78 -9.36 -4.35
N ASP A 503 -19.02 -10.34 -5.23
CA ASP A 503 -18.62 -11.74 -5.01
C ASP A 503 -17.09 -11.83 -4.90
N GLN A 504 -16.60 -12.61 -3.94
CA GLN A 504 -15.16 -12.76 -3.71
C GLN A 504 -14.70 -14.19 -3.98
N THR A 505 -13.58 -14.34 -4.70
CA THR A 505 -13.01 -15.64 -5.05
C THR A 505 -11.61 -15.78 -4.47
N PHE A 506 -11.37 -16.90 -3.81
CA PHE A 506 -10.12 -17.24 -3.14
C PHE A 506 -9.54 -18.50 -3.79
N VAL A 507 -8.26 -18.39 -4.17
CA VAL A 507 -7.51 -19.48 -4.82
C VAL A 507 -6.93 -20.40 -3.75
N PHE A 508 -7.02 -21.72 -4.00
CA PHE A 508 -6.35 -22.72 -3.17
C PHE A 508 -4.85 -22.71 -3.45
N LYS A 509 -4.05 -22.39 -2.43
CA LYS A 509 -2.59 -22.36 -2.50
C LYS A 509 -2.01 -23.65 -1.96
N ASN A 510 -0.88 -24.10 -2.51
CA ASN A 510 -0.20 -25.31 -2.06
C ASN A 510 0.18 -25.20 -0.58
N GLY A 511 -0.20 -26.22 0.19
CA GLY A 511 0.24 -26.40 1.58
C GLY A 511 1.30 -27.50 1.68
N PRO A 512 1.68 -27.90 2.90
CA PRO A 512 2.47 -29.10 3.13
C PRO A 512 1.68 -30.33 2.65
N GLY A 513 2.17 -31.01 1.62
CA GLY A 513 1.53 -32.21 1.05
C GLY A 513 0.68 -31.91 -0.20
N GLN A 514 -0.29 -32.78 -0.49
CA GLN A 514 -1.11 -32.70 -1.71
C GLN A 514 -2.36 -31.83 -1.54
N TRP A 515 -2.78 -31.57 -0.30
CA TRP A 515 -3.89 -30.68 0.00
C TRP A 515 -3.48 -29.21 -0.14
N ARG A 516 -4.42 -28.41 -0.63
CA ARG A 516 -4.25 -26.97 -0.86
C ARG A 516 -5.29 -26.22 -0.04
N THR A 517 -4.94 -25.03 0.46
CA THR A 517 -5.83 -24.24 1.34
C THR A 517 -6.19 -22.92 0.68
N ALA A 518 -7.47 -22.56 0.71
CA ALA A 518 -7.95 -21.22 0.39
C ALA A 518 -8.33 -20.53 1.69
N PHE A 519 -7.94 -19.26 1.86
CA PHE A 519 -8.32 -18.45 3.01
C PHE A 519 -8.65 -17.04 2.53
N GLY A 520 -9.71 -16.46 3.08
CA GLY A 520 -10.20 -15.15 2.71
C GLY A 520 -10.90 -14.44 3.86
N VAL A 521 -11.11 -13.15 3.70
CA VAL A 521 -11.92 -12.34 4.61
C VAL A 521 -12.94 -11.59 3.78
N VAL A 522 -14.19 -11.57 4.25
CA VAL A 522 -15.28 -10.83 3.62
C VAL A 522 -15.97 -9.94 4.64
N THR A 523 -16.44 -8.78 4.18
CA THR A 523 -17.34 -7.90 4.93
C THR A 523 -18.71 -7.98 4.27
N VAL A 524 -19.76 -8.19 5.06
CA VAL A 524 -21.13 -8.35 4.54
C VAL A 524 -21.63 -7.02 3.97
N PRO A 525 -22.01 -6.96 2.68
CA PRO A 525 -22.52 -5.74 2.07
C PRO A 525 -23.86 -5.28 2.66
N GLN A 526 -24.19 -4.00 2.46
CA GLN A 526 -25.53 -3.50 2.78
C GLN A 526 -26.62 -4.22 1.98
N GLY A 527 -27.75 -4.50 2.62
CA GLY A 527 -28.89 -5.21 2.02
C GLY A 527 -28.74 -6.74 1.89
N VAL A 528 -27.64 -7.31 2.39
CA VAL A 528 -27.40 -8.77 2.42
C VAL A 528 -27.88 -9.35 3.74
N GLY A 529 -28.54 -10.52 3.68
CA GLY A 529 -28.97 -11.28 4.86
C GLY A 529 -28.40 -12.69 4.93
N ARG A 530 -27.76 -13.16 3.84
CA ARG A 530 -27.16 -14.49 3.79
C ARG A 530 -25.83 -14.49 3.03
N LEU A 531 -24.84 -15.15 3.61
CA LEU A 531 -23.54 -15.47 3.02
C LEU A 531 -23.57 -16.89 2.50
N LEU A 532 -23.09 -17.11 1.28
CA LEU A 532 -23.00 -18.45 0.68
C LEU A 532 -21.55 -18.81 0.41
N ILE A 533 -21.13 -19.94 0.98
CA ILE A 533 -19.84 -20.57 0.72
C ILE A 533 -20.01 -21.51 -0.46
N LEU A 534 -19.26 -21.27 -1.53
CA LEU A 534 -19.24 -22.10 -2.72
C LEU A 534 -17.87 -22.75 -2.87
N LEU A 535 -17.85 -24.09 -2.85
CA LEU A 535 -16.68 -24.90 -3.17
C LEU A 535 -16.76 -25.24 -4.66
N ASN A 536 -16.22 -24.35 -5.49
CA ASN A 536 -16.34 -24.41 -6.93
C ASN A 536 -15.38 -25.44 -7.53
N VAL A 537 -15.86 -26.11 -8.58
CA VAL A 537 -15.12 -27.04 -9.42
C VAL A 537 -15.35 -26.65 -10.87
N ASN A 538 -14.25 -26.53 -11.63
CA ASN A 538 -14.28 -26.23 -13.05
C ASN A 538 -13.35 -27.17 -13.81
N GLY A 539 -13.67 -27.43 -15.08
CA GLY A 539 -12.77 -28.05 -16.04
C GLY A 539 -12.64 -29.58 -15.96
N GLN A 540 -13.45 -30.27 -15.15
CA GLN A 540 -13.42 -31.74 -15.12
C GLN A 540 -14.13 -32.31 -16.36
N LEU A 541 -13.45 -33.19 -17.09
CA LEU A 541 -13.93 -33.76 -18.36
C LEU A 541 -14.04 -35.28 -18.31
N THR A 542 -13.26 -35.94 -17.48
CA THR A 542 -13.12 -37.39 -17.38
C THR A 542 -13.31 -37.88 -15.95
N ASP A 543 -13.44 -39.19 -15.77
CA ASP A 543 -13.57 -39.80 -14.44
C ASP A 543 -12.26 -39.73 -13.61
N LYS A 544 -11.14 -39.32 -14.24
CA LYS A 544 -9.86 -39.05 -13.57
C LYS A 544 -9.80 -37.62 -13.00
N ASP A 545 -10.70 -36.76 -13.42
CA ASP A 545 -10.79 -35.38 -12.94
C ASP A 545 -11.67 -35.37 -11.68
N VAL A 546 -11.02 -35.36 -10.53
CA VAL A 546 -11.66 -35.49 -9.22
C VAL A 546 -11.23 -34.34 -8.32
N CYS A 547 -12.16 -33.80 -7.55
CA CYS A 547 -11.90 -32.83 -6.50
C CYS A 547 -12.50 -33.32 -5.20
N TRP A 548 -11.72 -33.31 -4.13
CA TRP A 548 -12.20 -33.46 -2.77
C TRP A 548 -12.07 -32.12 -2.05
N PHE A 549 -13.02 -31.82 -1.17
CA PHE A 549 -12.97 -30.69 -0.26
C PHE A 549 -13.09 -31.16 1.18
N ASP A 550 -12.38 -30.45 2.05
CA ASP A 550 -12.37 -30.69 3.50
C ASP A 550 -12.10 -29.40 4.28
N ASN A 551 -12.21 -29.44 5.61
CA ASN A 551 -11.83 -28.38 6.55
C ASN A 551 -12.43 -27.01 6.20
N VAL A 552 -13.73 -26.99 5.90
CA VAL A 552 -14.49 -25.77 5.64
C VAL A 552 -14.62 -24.98 6.93
N ALA A 553 -14.37 -23.68 6.88
CA ALA A 553 -14.55 -22.84 8.04
C ALA A 553 -15.19 -21.50 7.70
N LEU A 554 -16.06 -21.07 8.60
CA LEU A 554 -16.65 -19.74 8.64
C LEU A 554 -16.55 -19.23 10.07
N TYR A 555 -15.71 -18.23 10.29
CA TYR A 555 -15.52 -17.63 11.60
C TYR A 555 -15.98 -16.18 11.58
N ARG A 556 -16.85 -15.80 12.52
CA ARG A 556 -17.19 -14.39 12.73
C ARG A 556 -15.98 -13.69 13.36
N LEU A 557 -15.59 -12.57 12.78
CA LEU A 557 -14.52 -11.71 13.28
C LEU A 557 -15.12 -10.56 14.11
N PRO A 558 -14.37 -10.00 15.09
CA PRO A 558 -14.89 -8.96 15.98
C PRO A 558 -15.07 -7.59 15.32
#